data_AF-A0A8S3X947-F1
#
_entry.id   AF-A0A8S3X947-F1
#
_cell.length_a   1.000
_cell.length_b   1.000
_cell.length_c   1.000
_cell.angle_alpha   90.00
_cell.angle_beta   90.00
_cell.angle_gamma   90.00
#
_symmetry.space_group_name_H-M   'P 1'
#
loop_
_entity.id
_entity.type
_entity.pdbx_description
1 polymer ?
#
loop_
_entity_poly.entity_id
_entity_poly.type
_entity_poly.pdbx_seq_one_letter_code
_entity_poly.pdbx_strand_id
1 'polypeptide(L)'
;MVKVDGKTFTFLNSKCEAAHLMRRNPRKVTWTVLYRRKFKKGQEEEQAKKRTRRTQKFQRAIVGASLSDIMAKHNMNPEVRKAQRKQAIKAAKAQKKSTKAAKKVTAAPPKAKAAPKAKAAKVRQKSAPRVGGKR
;
A
#
# COMPACT_ATOMS: atom_id res chain seq x y z
N MET A 1 -51.51 -15.76 1.23
CA MET A 1 -51.71 -15.73 -0.23
C MET A 1 -50.39 -15.94 -0.95
N VAL A 2 -50.30 -16.95 -1.82
CA VAL A 2 -49.12 -17.21 -2.67
C VAL A 2 -49.48 -16.81 -4.10
N LYS A 3 -48.65 -15.98 -4.73
CA LYS A 3 -48.85 -15.59 -6.14
C LYS A 3 -48.18 -16.59 -7.09
N VAL A 4 -48.58 -16.56 -8.36
CA VAL A 4 -48.00 -17.37 -9.45
C VAL A 4 -46.50 -17.11 -9.62
N ASP A 5 -46.03 -15.90 -9.29
CA ASP A 5 -44.60 -15.54 -9.31
C ASP A 5 -43.82 -16.01 -8.06
N GLY A 6 -44.42 -16.87 -7.22
CA GLY A 6 -43.82 -17.43 -6.01
C GLY A 6 -43.79 -16.49 -4.80
N LYS A 7 -44.25 -15.24 -4.93
CA LYS A 7 -44.27 -14.29 -3.80
C LYS A 7 -45.36 -14.66 -2.80
N THR A 8 -44.96 -14.78 -1.54
CA THR A 8 -45.86 -15.08 -0.42
C THR A 8 -46.24 -13.81 0.34
N PHE A 9 -47.53 -13.60 0.57
CA PHE A 9 -48.08 -12.52 1.38
C PHE A 9 -48.81 -13.09 2.59
N THR A 10 -48.48 -12.59 3.77
CA THR A 10 -49.15 -12.91 5.04
C THR A 10 -50.07 -11.76 5.44
N PHE A 11 -51.34 -12.05 5.71
CA PHE A 11 -52.32 -11.07 6.16
C PHE A 11 -52.82 -11.41 7.55
N LEU A 12 -53.04 -10.38 8.39
CA LEU A 12 -53.55 -10.56 9.75
C LEU A 12 -55.04 -10.91 9.77
N ASN A 13 -55.82 -10.35 8.85
CA ASN A 13 -57.27 -10.51 8.77
C ASN A 13 -57.78 -10.23 7.34
N SER A 14 -59.07 -10.49 7.11
CA SER A 14 -59.75 -10.27 5.83
C SER A 14 -59.68 -8.82 5.35
N LYS A 15 -59.70 -7.83 6.25
CA LYS A 15 -59.56 -6.40 5.91
C LYS A 15 -58.22 -6.09 5.24
N CYS A 16 -57.13 -6.66 5.75
CA CYS A 16 -55.79 -6.51 5.16
C CYS A 16 -55.70 -7.16 3.78
N GLU A 17 -56.26 -8.36 3.64
CA GLU A 17 -56.27 -9.11 2.38
C GLU A 17 -57.10 -8.41 1.30
N ALA A 18 -58.34 -8.00 1.61
CA ALA A 18 -59.21 -7.29 0.69
C ALA A 18 -58.58 -5.97 0.19
N ALA A 19 -57.94 -5.20 1.08
CA ALA A 19 -57.25 -3.97 0.71
C ALA A 19 -56.06 -4.24 -0.24
N HIS A 20 -55.34 -5.36 -0.05
CA HIS A 20 -54.26 -5.78 -0.93
C HIS A 20 -54.77 -6.21 -2.31
N LEU A 21 -55.86 -6.98 -2.36
CA LEU A 21 -56.51 -7.39 -3.62
C LEU A 21 -57.07 -6.18 -4.40
N MET A 22 -57.60 -5.18 -3.70
CA MET A 22 -57.99 -3.87 -4.26
C MET A 22 -56.78 -3.00 -4.66
N ARG A 23 -55.54 -3.50 -4.53
CA ARG A 23 -54.30 -2.80 -4.89
C ARG A 23 -54.12 -1.45 -4.18
N ARG A 24 -54.68 -1.29 -2.98
CA ARG A 24 -54.50 -0.07 -2.18
C ARG A 24 -53.07 0.02 -1.69
N ASN A 25 -52.44 1.19 -1.84
CA ASN A 25 -51.06 1.38 -1.38
C ASN A 25 -51.04 1.53 0.15
N PRO A 26 -50.35 0.65 0.91
CA PRO A 26 -50.30 0.73 2.36
C PRO A 26 -49.72 2.08 2.85
N ARG A 27 -48.85 2.75 2.08
CA ARG A 27 -48.31 4.08 2.41
C ARG A 27 -49.35 5.22 2.34
N LYS A 28 -50.55 4.96 1.83
CA LYS A 28 -51.70 5.89 1.81
C LYS A 28 -52.79 5.48 2.80
N VAL A 29 -52.69 4.29 3.42
CA VAL A 29 -53.67 3.81 4.40
C VAL A 29 -53.23 4.19 5.80
N THR A 30 -53.97 5.11 6.42
CA THR A 30 -53.57 5.87 7.63
C THR A 30 -53.20 5.03 8.84
N TRP A 31 -53.87 3.89 9.04
CA TRP A 31 -53.68 3.01 10.19
C TRP A 31 -52.51 2.03 10.04
N THR A 32 -51.90 1.92 8.85
CA THR A 32 -50.80 0.96 8.64
C THR A 32 -49.48 1.44 9.22
N VAL A 33 -48.61 0.48 9.58
CA VAL A 33 -47.25 0.78 10.05
C VAL A 33 -46.43 1.52 8.99
N LEU A 34 -46.58 1.19 7.70
CA LEU A 34 -45.85 1.86 6.62
C LEU A 34 -46.25 3.33 6.48
N TYR A 35 -47.55 3.63 6.63
CA TYR A 35 -48.02 5.01 6.69
C TYR A 35 -47.42 5.72 7.89
N ARG A 36 -47.52 5.14 9.10
CA ARG A 36 -46.96 5.75 10.32
C ARG A 36 -45.46 6.03 10.20
N ARG A 37 -44.66 5.11 9.65
CA ARG A 37 -43.23 5.33 9.35
C ARG A 37 -43.01 6.46 8.33
N LYS A 38 -43.77 6.48 7.23
CA LYS A 38 -43.66 7.54 6.19
C LYS A 38 -43.96 8.92 6.76
N PHE A 39 -44.95 9.01 7.65
CA PHE A 39 -45.40 10.26 8.26
C PHE A 39 -44.83 10.48 9.67
N LYS A 40 -43.78 9.74 10.06
CA LYS A 40 -43.09 9.83 11.35
C LYS A 40 -44.02 9.80 12.58
N LYS A 41 -45.18 9.13 12.48
CA LYS A 41 -46.14 9.03 13.57
C LYS A 41 -45.65 8.02 14.61
N GLY A 42 -45.50 8.46 15.85
CA GLY A 42 -45.09 7.61 16.97
C GLY A 42 -43.69 7.01 16.80
N GLN A 43 -42.81 7.70 16.07
CA GLN A 43 -41.38 7.46 16.20
C GLN A 43 -40.88 8.38 17.31
N GLU A 44 -40.36 7.80 18.39
CA GLU A 44 -39.44 8.51 19.27
C GLU A 44 -38.14 8.67 18.48
N GLU A 45 -37.64 9.91 18.36
CA GLU A 45 -36.47 10.27 17.54
C GLU A 45 -35.13 9.75 18.10
N GLU A 46 -35.11 8.64 18.83
CA GLU A 46 -33.88 7.96 19.21
C GLU A 46 -33.41 6.98 18.13
N GLN A 47 -33.29 7.43 16.88
CA GLN A 47 -32.25 6.85 16.01
C GLN A 47 -30.93 7.52 16.35
N ALA A 48 -30.36 7.11 17.49
CA ALA A 48 -29.04 7.49 17.91
C ALA A 48 -28.02 7.17 16.81
N LYS A 49 -27.35 8.24 16.40
CA LYS A 49 -26.38 8.41 15.31
C LYS A 49 -25.50 7.18 15.06
N LYS A 50 -25.51 6.65 13.83
CA LYS A 50 -24.48 5.70 13.39
C LYS A 50 -23.15 6.42 13.16
N ARG A 51 -22.30 6.44 14.20
CA ARG A 51 -20.86 6.64 14.05
C ARG A 51 -20.08 6.06 15.23
N THR A 52 -19.75 4.77 15.17
CA THR A 52 -19.15 4.09 16.34
C THR A 52 -17.74 3.56 16.15
N ARG A 53 -17.13 3.61 14.96
CA ARG A 53 -15.77 3.07 14.79
C ARG A 53 -14.87 4.01 13.98
N ARG A 54 -13.78 4.46 14.62
CA ARG A 54 -12.57 4.98 13.96
C ARG A 54 -11.40 4.09 14.40
N THR A 55 -10.68 3.53 13.43
CA THR A 55 -9.53 2.65 13.71
C THR A 55 -8.25 3.47 13.80
N GLN A 56 -7.41 3.20 14.80
CA GLN A 56 -6.14 3.89 15.05
C GLN A 56 -5.02 2.86 15.21
N LYS A 57 -3.79 3.20 14.82
CA LYS A 57 -2.59 2.38 15.07
C LYS A 57 -1.37 3.27 15.28
N PHE A 58 -0.63 3.05 16.37
CA PHE A 58 0.61 3.77 16.70
C PHE A 58 1.70 2.85 17.27
N GLN A 59 2.92 3.39 17.30
CA GLN A 59 4.20 2.67 17.27
C GLN A 59 4.43 1.66 18.41
N ARG A 60 4.96 0.49 18.05
CA ARG A 60 5.39 -0.57 18.97
C ARG A 60 6.91 -0.45 19.19
N ALA A 61 7.36 -0.56 20.45
CA ALA A 61 8.77 -0.71 20.77
C ALA A 61 9.30 -2.06 20.23
N ILE A 62 10.58 -2.10 19.85
CA ILE A 62 11.24 -3.27 19.28
C ILE A 62 12.34 -3.70 20.26
N VAL A 63 12.48 -5.00 20.53
CA VAL A 63 13.57 -5.51 21.38
C VAL A 63 14.92 -5.09 20.79
N GLY A 64 15.72 -4.37 21.57
CA GLY A 64 17.02 -3.83 21.14
C GLY A 64 17.03 -2.34 20.78
N ALA A 65 15.91 -1.63 20.81
CA ALA A 65 15.87 -0.17 20.75
C ALA A 65 14.63 0.38 21.48
N SER A 66 14.85 1.33 22.41
CA SER A 66 13.71 1.93 23.12
C SER A 66 12.84 2.75 22.15
N LEU A 67 11.56 2.92 22.47
CA LEU A 67 10.66 3.79 21.68
C LEU A 67 11.20 5.23 21.60
N SER A 68 11.88 5.68 22.65
CA SER A 68 12.57 6.98 22.69
C SER A 68 13.68 7.06 21.65
N ASP A 69 14.52 6.02 21.53
CA ASP A 69 15.58 5.98 20.51
C ASP A 69 15.01 5.97 19.09
N ILE A 70 13.89 5.27 18.89
CA ILE A 70 13.17 5.21 17.61
C ILE A 70 12.62 6.59 17.26
N MET A 71 11.95 7.27 18.20
CA MET A 71 11.43 8.62 17.99
C MET A 71 12.55 9.65 17.80
N ALA A 72 13.64 9.56 18.55
CA ALA A 72 14.79 10.45 18.44
C ALA A 72 15.44 10.33 17.05
N LYS A 73 15.67 9.11 16.56
CA LYS A 73 16.16 8.86 15.18
C LYS A 73 15.15 9.29 14.12
N HIS A 74 13.87 9.02 14.35
CA HIS A 74 12.80 9.40 13.43
C HIS A 74 12.67 10.92 13.31
N ASN A 75 12.79 11.66 14.40
CA ASN A 75 12.60 13.10 14.45
C ASN A 75 13.87 13.91 14.16
N MET A 76 14.98 13.27 13.76
CA MET A 76 16.19 13.98 13.36
C MET A 76 15.93 14.88 12.15
N ASN A 77 16.46 16.10 12.18
CA ASN A 77 16.32 17.03 11.06
C ASN A 77 16.93 16.46 9.77
N PRO A 78 16.29 16.65 8.60
CA PRO A 78 16.79 16.14 7.32
C PRO A 78 18.23 16.55 6.99
N GLU A 79 18.67 17.71 7.47
CA GLU A 79 20.03 18.21 7.29
C GLU A 79 21.06 17.37 8.01
N VAL A 80 20.79 16.99 9.26
CA VAL A 80 21.61 16.09 10.07
C VAL A 80 21.72 14.72 9.38
N ARG A 81 20.60 14.20 8.86
CA ARG A 81 20.60 12.94 8.09
C ARG A 81 21.45 13.04 6.82
N LYS A 82 21.39 14.18 6.09
CA LYS A 82 22.20 14.41 4.88
C LYS A 82 23.69 14.53 5.20
N ALA A 83 24.06 15.17 6.30
CA ALA A 83 25.44 15.29 6.74
C ALA A 83 26.05 13.92 7.06
N GLN A 84 25.38 13.12 7.89
CA GLN A 84 25.79 11.75 8.22
C GLN A 84 25.93 10.88 6.95
N ARG A 85 25.00 11.01 6.00
CA ARG A 85 25.08 10.30 4.70
C ARG A 85 26.31 10.71 3.89
N LYS A 86 26.61 12.00 3.79
CA LYS A 86 27.80 12.49 3.05
C LYS A 86 29.10 11.98 3.68
N GLN A 87 29.17 11.97 5.01
CA GLN A 87 30.32 11.47 5.75
C GLN A 87 30.54 9.96 5.51
N ALA A 88 29.48 9.16 5.60
CA ALA A 88 29.54 7.73 5.31
C ALA A 88 30.00 7.43 3.87
N ILE A 89 29.51 8.19 2.89
CA ILE A 89 29.95 8.05 1.48
C ILE A 89 31.43 8.38 1.32
N LYS A 90 31.92 9.44 1.98
CA LYS A 90 33.33 9.82 1.94
C LYS A 90 34.21 8.71 2.54
N ALA A 91 33.83 8.18 3.70
CA ALA A 91 34.53 7.09 4.35
C ALA A 91 34.58 5.83 3.47
N ALA A 92 33.46 5.42 2.87
CA ALA A 92 33.40 4.27 1.98
C ALA A 92 34.25 4.47 0.70
N LYS A 93 34.25 5.68 0.12
CA LYS A 93 35.12 5.99 -1.04
C LYS A 93 36.60 5.94 -0.67
N ALA A 94 36.97 6.41 0.52
CA ALA A 94 38.34 6.33 1.01
C ALA A 94 38.78 4.88 1.23
N GLN A 95 37.96 4.05 1.87
CA GLN A 95 38.23 2.62 2.05
C GLN A 95 38.32 1.87 0.72
N LYS A 96 37.49 2.20 -0.28
CA LYS A 96 37.60 1.61 -1.62
C LYS A 96 38.88 2.03 -2.34
N LYS A 97 39.35 3.25 -2.13
CA LYS A 97 40.63 3.70 -2.69
C LYS A 97 41.80 3.01 -2.01
N SER A 98 41.79 2.87 -0.68
CA SER A 98 42.86 2.19 0.07
C SER A 98 42.91 0.71 -0.24
N THR A 99 41.78 0.02 -0.32
CA THR A 99 41.74 -1.41 -0.72
C THR A 99 42.17 -1.62 -2.17
N LYS A 100 41.82 -0.72 -3.10
CA LYS A 100 42.34 -0.77 -4.47
C LYS A 100 43.84 -0.47 -4.54
N ALA A 101 44.34 0.47 -3.73
CA ALA A 101 45.77 0.76 -3.64
C ALA A 101 46.54 -0.43 -3.05
N ALA A 102 46.03 -1.02 -1.97
CA ALA A 102 46.60 -2.23 -1.39
C ALA A 102 46.65 -3.39 -2.39
N LYS A 103 45.55 -3.63 -3.14
CA LYS A 103 45.53 -4.64 -4.23
C LYS A 103 46.52 -4.35 -5.36
N LYS A 104 46.81 -3.07 -5.65
CA LYS A 104 47.82 -2.68 -6.65
C LYS A 104 49.25 -2.84 -6.13
N VAL A 105 49.50 -2.64 -4.83
CA VAL A 105 50.82 -2.81 -4.21
C VAL A 105 51.15 -4.30 -3.99
N THR A 106 50.16 -5.14 -3.72
CA THR A 106 50.35 -6.61 -3.64
C THR A 106 50.44 -7.29 -5.01
N ALA A 107 50.16 -6.57 -6.10
CA ALA A 107 50.51 -7.02 -7.44
C ALA A 107 51.98 -6.66 -7.71
N ALA A 108 52.88 -7.55 -7.27
CA ALA A 108 54.30 -7.49 -7.61
C ALA A 108 54.49 -7.33 -9.14
N PRO A 109 55.56 -6.64 -9.61
CA PRO A 109 55.80 -6.46 -11.04
C PRO A 109 55.85 -7.85 -11.70
N PRO A 110 55.30 -8.01 -12.93
CA PRO A 110 55.39 -9.29 -13.61
C PRO A 110 56.88 -9.61 -13.77
N LYS A 111 57.36 -10.64 -13.04
CA LYS A 111 58.66 -11.25 -13.29
C LYS A 111 58.69 -11.61 -14.77
N ALA A 112 59.68 -11.05 -15.47
CA ALA A 112 59.94 -11.30 -16.87
C ALA A 112 59.86 -12.79 -17.16
N LYS A 113 58.82 -13.20 -17.89
CA LYS A 113 58.78 -14.51 -18.55
C LYS A 113 59.06 -14.27 -20.02
N ALA A 114 60.07 -14.99 -20.47
CA ALA A 114 60.65 -14.98 -21.79
C ALA A 114 59.63 -15.04 -22.93
N ALA A 115 60.04 -14.46 -24.06
CA ALA A 115 59.34 -14.45 -25.33
C ALA A 115 58.91 -15.85 -25.79
N PRO A 116 57.76 -15.92 -26.47
CA PRO A 116 57.66 -16.79 -27.63
C PRO A 116 57.21 -16.02 -28.88
N LYS A 117 58.06 -16.20 -29.88
CA LYS A 117 57.94 -16.03 -31.34
C LYS A 117 56.54 -15.70 -31.89
N ALA A 118 56.54 -14.68 -32.74
CA ALA A 118 55.48 -14.26 -33.64
C ALA A 118 54.91 -15.40 -34.51
N LYS A 119 53.57 -15.44 -34.65
CA LYS A 119 52.91 -15.81 -35.92
C LYS A 119 51.62 -15.02 -36.12
N ALA A 120 51.61 -14.31 -37.25
CA ALA A 120 50.51 -13.98 -38.16
C ALA A 120 49.27 -13.22 -37.64
N ALA A 121 49.16 -12.00 -38.16
CA ALA A 121 47.97 -11.16 -38.15
C ALA A 121 46.76 -11.85 -38.80
N LYS A 122 45.59 -11.72 -38.16
CA LYS A 122 44.31 -11.78 -38.87
C LYS A 122 43.54 -10.49 -38.65
N VAL A 123 43.06 -9.99 -39.78
CA VAL A 123 42.57 -8.65 -40.06
C VAL A 123 41.25 -8.36 -39.33
N ARG A 124 41.28 -7.29 -38.53
CA ARG A 124 40.26 -6.25 -38.30
C ARG A 124 38.88 -6.45 -38.95
N GLN A 125 37.83 -6.46 -38.13
CA GLN A 125 36.54 -5.85 -38.48
C GLN A 125 36.20 -4.78 -37.44
N LYS A 126 35.90 -3.58 -37.95
CA LYS A 126 35.66 -2.36 -37.19
C LYS A 126 34.28 -2.40 -36.51
N SER A 127 34.22 -1.79 -35.34
CA SER A 127 33.02 -1.47 -34.57
C SER A 127 31.98 -0.63 -35.33
N ALA A 128 30.71 -0.78 -34.97
CA ALA A 128 29.73 0.31 -34.97
C ALA A 128 29.14 0.48 -33.54
N PRO A 129 29.03 1.72 -33.01
CA PRO A 129 28.39 2.01 -31.73
C PRO A 129 26.93 2.49 -31.91
N ARG A 130 26.19 2.57 -30.79
CA ARG A 130 24.89 3.26 -30.53
C ARG A 130 23.64 2.37 -30.62
N VAL A 131 22.58 2.50 -29.81
CA VAL A 131 22.18 3.47 -28.76
C VAL A 131 21.13 2.79 -27.86
N GLY A 132 20.97 3.29 -26.63
CA GLY A 132 20.15 2.67 -25.58
C GLY A 132 18.66 2.52 -25.86
N GLY A 133 18.06 1.55 -25.16
CA GLY A 133 16.63 1.35 -25.05
C GLY A 133 16.20 1.44 -23.58
N LYS A 134 15.35 2.42 -23.29
CA LYS A 134 14.52 2.44 -22.08
C LYS A 134 13.58 1.24 -22.10
N ARG A 135 13.51 0.49 -21.00
CA ARG A 135 12.27 -0.01 -20.38
C ARG A 135 12.49 -0.05 -18.88
#